data_AF-A0AAW1W860-F1
#
_entry.id   AF-A0AAW1W860-F1
#
_cell.length_a   1.000
_cell.length_b   1.000
_cell.length_c   1.000
_cell.angle_alpha   90.00
_cell.angle_beta   90.00
_cell.angle_gamma   90.00
#
_symmetry.space_group_name_H-M   'P 1'
#
loop_
_entity.id
_entity.type
_entity.pdbx_description
1 polymer ?
#
loop_
_entity_poly.entity_id
_entity_poly.type
_entity_poly.pdbx_seq_one_letter_code
_entity_poly.pdbx_strand_id
1 'polypeptide(L)'
;MEPLVDRTRKTLDSEKPRTTKTQNICLVPAVSGEVILWNPAIQEFKHLPSQPYLPDSPEIAVRPVGWPEGLPFLQYRHCEYMDALGFGHDPRCNDYKVVNIEFLGVESPPDGYDINLPPKTAVYTLSTNSWREIKTFSLETQSTILYPETFQMYFKGMCFWSGQERHKDIHVYDVMDEEFIRNIIILFDMGDESDEILMADTKDTNGRIFSYNLSTKKLEYHPIQSVQIDSEAVVYGNYSIVSLLVGNKLENTDNAGFSLFDYSSFPSSHSMVDNEWHSYSVWAMPPDDVSLRIKKVMESLRLEFGGPEIEPHIPVVGSLRMTHEEVLNKFRSLQSCVTSGYKAKVNQVVIRSFYYQCVSLLIDSSFDHSDESFELWRATRACGKCFGFCIGARPHLSLLYGNLTEEEKKKAQEKVSILDESITSMSFPITRLALYKIDYKDKSLKSWDKIAEHTLQYFI
;
A
#
# COMPACT_ATOMS: atom_id res chain seq x y z
N MET A 1 -4.51 -54.31 79.44
CA MET A 1 -3.60 -53.31 78.84
C MET A 1 -4.24 -52.84 77.55
N GLU A 2 -4.21 -51.53 77.31
CA GLU A 2 -4.80 -50.83 76.16
C GLU A 2 -3.78 -50.64 75.01
N PRO A 3 -4.18 -50.10 73.82
CA PRO A 3 -3.48 -50.28 72.53
C PRO A 3 -2.72 -49.03 72.01
N LEU A 4 -2.04 -49.14 70.85
CA LEU A 4 -1.61 -48.10 69.86
C LEU A 4 -0.85 -48.83 68.69
N VAL A 5 -0.82 -48.42 67.41
CA VAL A 5 -1.72 -47.59 66.57
C VAL A 5 -1.45 -47.80 65.04
N ASP A 6 -2.29 -47.21 64.19
CA ASP A 6 -2.31 -47.15 62.71
C ASP A 6 -1.16 -46.33 62.03
N ARG A 7 -0.81 -46.59 60.74
CA ARG A 7 -0.93 -45.59 59.63
C ARG A 7 -0.41 -45.94 58.21
N THR A 8 -1.38 -45.94 57.28
CA THR A 8 -1.37 -45.39 55.90
C THR A 8 -0.54 -45.99 54.76
N ARG A 9 -1.28 -46.36 53.70
CA ARG A 9 -0.87 -46.45 52.29
C ARG A 9 -0.13 -45.18 51.81
N LYS A 10 0.85 -45.34 50.90
CA LYS A 10 1.20 -44.31 49.91
C LYS A 10 0.76 -44.74 48.52
N THR A 11 0.07 -43.84 47.83
CA THR A 11 -0.38 -43.96 46.45
C THR A 11 0.78 -43.79 45.48
N LEU A 12 0.70 -44.43 44.30
CA LEU A 12 1.48 -43.99 43.14
C LEU A 12 0.91 -42.64 42.70
N ASP A 13 1.73 -41.59 42.75
CA ASP A 13 1.42 -40.34 42.06
C ASP A 13 1.60 -40.58 40.56
N SER A 14 0.50 -40.53 39.82
CA SER A 14 0.55 -40.42 38.37
C SER A 14 0.92 -38.98 37.98
N GLU A 15 2.08 -38.81 37.35
CA GLU A 15 2.40 -37.54 36.69
C GLU A 15 1.34 -37.24 35.64
N LYS A 16 0.49 -36.25 35.90
CA LYS A 16 -0.40 -35.70 34.88
C LYS A 16 0.46 -35.02 33.82
N PRO A 17 0.28 -35.29 32.52
CA PRO A 17 0.92 -34.50 31.49
C PRO A 17 0.46 -33.05 31.65
N ARG A 18 1.41 -32.10 31.70
CA ARG A 18 1.11 -30.68 31.57
C ARG A 18 0.61 -30.43 30.16
N THR A 19 -0.71 -30.48 29.97
CA THR A 19 -1.35 -29.99 28.77
C THR A 19 -1.23 -28.47 28.73
N THR A 20 -0.16 -27.98 28.08
CA THR A 20 -0.24 -26.68 27.39
C THR A 20 -1.39 -26.79 26.40
N LYS A 21 -2.58 -26.30 26.79
CA LYS A 21 -3.72 -26.18 25.90
C LYS A 21 -3.33 -25.17 24.82
N THR A 22 -2.87 -25.66 23.67
CA THR A 22 -2.85 -24.89 22.44
C THR A 22 -4.29 -24.49 22.17
N GLN A 23 -4.62 -23.23 22.45
CA GLN A 23 -5.92 -22.67 22.09
C GLN A 23 -5.91 -22.46 20.58
N ASN A 24 -6.23 -23.53 19.84
CA ASN A 24 -6.56 -23.44 18.43
C ASN A 24 -7.84 -22.61 18.35
N ILE A 25 -7.70 -21.32 18.06
CA ILE A 25 -8.79 -20.38 17.84
C ILE A 25 -8.73 -20.01 16.36
N CYS A 26 -9.83 -20.28 15.65
CA CYS A 26 -9.99 -19.95 14.25
C CYS A 26 -10.80 -18.65 14.15
N LEU A 27 -10.40 -17.78 13.22
CA LEU A 27 -11.23 -16.67 12.78
C LEU A 27 -12.20 -17.18 11.73
N VAL A 28 -13.50 -16.94 11.91
CA VAL A 28 -14.55 -17.30 10.95
C VAL A 28 -15.31 -16.04 10.58
N PRO A 29 -15.03 -15.44 9.40
CA PRO A 29 -15.89 -14.42 8.83
C PRO A 29 -17.21 -15.04 8.37
N ALA A 30 -18.33 -14.45 8.76
CA ALA A 30 -19.66 -14.84 8.28
C ALA A 30 -20.06 -13.98 7.07
N VAL A 31 -20.85 -14.55 6.17
CA VAL A 31 -21.42 -13.85 4.99
C VAL A 31 -22.29 -12.65 5.38
N SER A 32 -22.74 -12.58 6.64
CA SER A 32 -23.47 -11.46 7.25
C SER A 32 -22.62 -10.24 7.60
N GLY A 33 -21.28 -10.32 7.48
CA GLY A 33 -20.35 -9.30 7.98
C GLY A 33 -19.92 -9.51 9.45
N GLU A 34 -20.48 -10.52 10.12
CA GLU A 34 -20.13 -10.83 11.51
C GLU A 34 -18.79 -11.57 11.59
N VAL A 35 -17.93 -11.16 12.53
CA VAL A 35 -16.69 -11.88 12.83
C VAL A 35 -16.89 -12.77 14.06
N ILE A 36 -16.58 -14.05 13.91
CA ILE A 36 -16.72 -15.05 14.97
C ILE A 36 -15.35 -15.67 15.26
N LEU A 37 -14.97 -15.71 16.54
CA LEU A 37 -13.86 -16.54 17.01
C LEU A 37 -14.42 -17.92 17.40
N TRP A 38 -13.95 -18.97 16.74
CA TRP A 38 -14.31 -20.35 17.06
C TRP A 38 -13.14 -21.07 17.74
N ASN A 39 -13.39 -21.69 18.89
CA ASN A 39 -12.42 -22.56 19.55
C ASN A 39 -12.82 -24.03 19.39
N PRO A 40 -12.39 -24.74 18.32
CA PRO A 40 -12.69 -26.16 18.10
C PRO A 40 -12.33 -27.08 19.28
N ALA A 41 -11.34 -26.72 20.11
CA ALA A 41 -10.91 -27.58 21.23
C ALA A 41 -11.90 -27.60 22.41
N ILE A 42 -12.81 -26.62 22.51
CA ILE A 42 -13.89 -26.56 23.51
C ILE A 42 -15.29 -26.42 22.88
N GLN A 43 -15.37 -26.32 21.55
CA GLN A 43 -16.62 -26.16 20.78
C GLN A 43 -17.40 -24.88 21.10
N GLU A 44 -16.72 -23.85 21.59
CA GLU A 44 -17.31 -22.54 21.89
C GLU A 44 -17.10 -21.54 20.75
N PHE A 45 -18.07 -20.66 20.57
CA PHE A 45 -18.04 -19.53 19.64
C PHE A 45 -18.12 -18.23 20.43
N LYS A 46 -17.34 -17.22 20.03
CA LYS A 46 -17.45 -15.85 20.51
C LYS A 46 -17.73 -14.93 19.33
N HIS A 47 -18.93 -14.35 19.30
CA HIS A 47 -19.25 -13.25 18.39
C HIS A 47 -18.46 -12.01 18.84
N LEU A 48 -17.82 -11.33 17.88
CA LEU A 48 -17.23 -10.03 18.14
C LEU A 48 -18.30 -8.94 18.05
N PRO A 49 -18.14 -7.79 18.74
CA PRO A 49 -18.94 -6.60 18.45
C PRO A 49 -18.81 -6.22 16.97
N SER A 50 -19.84 -5.57 16.42
CA SER A 50 -19.80 -5.01 15.06
C SER A 50 -18.50 -4.22 14.83
N GLN A 51 -17.87 -4.44 13.67
CA GLN A 51 -16.67 -3.71 13.29
C GLN A 51 -16.99 -2.21 13.13
N PRO A 52 -16.06 -1.30 13.49
CA PRO A 52 -16.16 0.07 13.05
C PRO A 52 -15.98 0.12 11.53
N TYR A 53 -16.75 0.99 10.85
CA TYR A 53 -16.70 1.28 9.41
C TYR A 53 -17.34 0.28 8.43
N LEU A 54 -17.92 -0.82 8.90
CA LEU A 54 -18.92 -1.55 8.10
C LEU A 54 -19.97 -0.53 7.59
N PRO A 55 -20.17 -0.38 6.27
CA PRO A 55 -21.18 0.52 5.76
C PRO A 55 -22.56 0.04 6.19
N ASP A 56 -23.35 0.92 6.80
CA ASP A 56 -24.78 0.71 6.99
C ASP A 56 -25.44 0.57 5.61
N SER A 57 -25.72 -0.68 5.21
CA SER A 57 -26.29 -1.11 3.91
C SER A 57 -25.28 -1.30 2.75
N PRO A 58 -25.39 -2.39 1.94
CA PRO A 58 -24.58 -2.63 0.75
C PRO A 58 -24.93 -1.74 -0.47
N GLU A 59 -25.49 -0.55 -0.23
CA GLU A 59 -26.27 0.22 -1.21
C GLU A 59 -25.54 1.37 -1.95
N ILE A 60 -24.22 1.54 -1.81
CA ILE A 60 -23.45 2.43 -2.71
C ILE A 60 -23.21 1.74 -4.07
N ALA A 61 -24.27 1.20 -4.66
CA ALA A 61 -24.31 0.61 -5.99
C ALA A 61 -24.59 1.68 -7.05
N VAL A 62 -23.73 2.70 -7.11
CA VAL A 62 -23.76 3.70 -8.20
C VAL A 62 -23.17 3.03 -9.44
N ARG A 63 -23.97 2.84 -10.50
CA ARG A 63 -23.43 2.43 -11.80
C ARG A 63 -22.48 3.53 -12.31
N PRO A 64 -21.29 3.18 -12.84
CA PRO A 64 -20.42 4.18 -13.46
C PRO A 64 -21.16 4.95 -14.56
N VAL A 65 -20.96 6.27 -14.58
CA VAL A 65 -21.59 7.15 -15.57
C VAL A 65 -21.08 6.75 -16.97
N GLY A 66 -21.99 6.30 -17.84
CA GLY A 66 -21.66 5.81 -19.18
C GLY A 66 -21.64 4.28 -19.34
N TRP A 67 -21.87 3.50 -18.27
CA TRP A 67 -21.96 2.03 -18.41
C TRP A 67 -23.19 1.62 -19.24
N PRO A 68 -23.06 0.74 -20.26
CA PRO A 68 -24.18 0.41 -21.15
C PRO A 68 -25.38 -0.22 -20.44
N GLU A 69 -26.59 0.23 -20.79
CA GLU A 69 -27.82 -0.43 -20.35
C GLU A 69 -27.91 -1.85 -20.93
N GLY A 70 -28.23 -2.83 -20.08
CA GLY A 70 -28.38 -4.23 -20.47
C GLY A 70 -27.15 -5.12 -20.24
N LEU A 71 -25.96 -4.57 -19.97
CA LEU A 71 -24.81 -5.38 -19.52
C LEU A 71 -24.93 -5.70 -18.02
N PRO A 72 -24.71 -6.96 -17.59
CA PRO A 72 -24.66 -7.31 -16.18
C PRO A 72 -23.41 -6.70 -15.52
N PHE A 73 -23.62 -5.87 -14.50
CA PHE A 73 -22.57 -5.42 -13.60
C PHE A 73 -22.34 -6.51 -12.54
N LEU A 74 -21.19 -7.18 -12.57
CA LEU A 74 -20.85 -8.22 -11.59
C LEU A 74 -20.36 -7.56 -10.29
N GLN A 75 -21.20 -7.65 -9.26
CA GLN A 75 -20.94 -7.07 -7.94
C GLN A 75 -20.00 -7.98 -7.12
N TYR A 76 -18.69 -7.86 -7.34
CA TYR A 76 -17.67 -8.65 -6.62
C TYR A 76 -17.50 -8.26 -5.13
N ARG A 77 -18.02 -7.09 -4.71
CA ARG A 77 -17.68 -6.44 -3.44
C ARG A 77 -18.10 -7.14 -2.13
N HIS A 78 -18.71 -8.33 -2.12
CA HIS A 78 -19.09 -8.97 -0.83
C HIS A 78 -18.07 -9.97 -0.26
N CYS A 79 -17.10 -10.47 -1.05
CA CYS A 79 -16.01 -11.30 -0.50
C CYS A 79 -14.82 -10.46 0.00
N GLU A 80 -14.49 -9.38 -0.72
CA GLU A 80 -13.27 -8.57 -0.52
C GLU A 80 -13.14 -7.98 0.90
N TYR A 81 -14.25 -7.72 1.60
CA TYR A 81 -14.23 -7.21 2.98
C TYR A 81 -13.69 -8.20 4.02
N MET A 82 -13.64 -9.50 3.72
CA MET A 82 -13.29 -10.54 4.70
C MET A 82 -11.84 -11.00 4.62
N ASP A 83 -11.20 -10.83 3.47
CA ASP A 83 -9.88 -11.38 3.19
C ASP A 83 -8.75 -10.60 3.90
N ALA A 84 -9.00 -9.33 4.26
CA ALA A 84 -8.08 -8.44 4.99
C ALA A 84 -8.09 -8.62 6.52
N LEU A 85 -8.79 -9.61 7.06
CA LEU A 85 -8.82 -9.92 8.49
C LEU A 85 -7.64 -10.78 8.95
N GLY A 86 -6.96 -10.38 10.02
CA GLY A 86 -5.89 -11.13 10.66
C GLY A 86 -6.19 -11.42 12.14
N PHE A 87 -5.83 -12.61 12.62
CA PHE A 87 -5.93 -13.00 14.03
C PHE A 87 -4.58 -13.48 14.56
N GLY A 88 -4.25 -13.11 15.80
CA GLY A 88 -2.95 -13.42 16.40
C GLY A 88 -2.87 -13.14 17.89
N HIS A 89 -1.73 -13.50 18.48
CA HIS A 89 -1.39 -13.22 19.88
C HIS A 89 -0.43 -12.03 19.95
N ASP A 90 -0.71 -11.09 20.85
CA ASP A 90 0.22 -10.03 21.22
C ASP A 90 1.11 -10.54 22.37
N PRO A 91 2.42 -10.77 22.13
CA PRO A 91 3.33 -11.28 23.15
C PRO A 91 3.66 -10.26 24.26
N ARG A 92 3.35 -8.97 24.08
CA ARG A 92 3.66 -7.90 25.05
C ARG A 92 2.57 -7.74 26.09
N CYS A 93 1.30 -7.68 25.68
CA CYS A 93 0.17 -7.65 26.62
C CYS A 93 -0.33 -9.05 27.00
N ASN A 94 0.14 -10.10 26.31
CA ASN A 94 -0.27 -11.49 26.47
C ASN A 94 -1.80 -11.67 26.28
N ASP A 95 -2.33 -11.07 25.22
CA ASP A 95 -3.74 -11.15 24.82
C ASP A 95 -3.86 -11.56 23.35
N TYR A 96 -5.05 -11.94 22.92
CA TYR A 96 -5.35 -12.17 21.51
C TYR A 96 -5.99 -10.93 20.88
N LYS A 97 -5.63 -10.67 19.63
CA LYS A 97 -6.15 -9.55 18.85
C LYS A 97 -6.69 -10.03 17.51
N VAL A 98 -7.71 -9.32 17.01
CA VAL A 98 -8.09 -9.36 15.59
C VAL A 98 -7.77 -7.99 15.02
N VAL A 99 -7.10 -7.95 13.88
CA VAL A 99 -6.83 -6.75 13.11
C VAL A 99 -7.62 -6.81 11.81
N ASN A 100 -8.33 -5.74 11.48
CA ASN A 100 -9.04 -5.57 10.22
C ASN A 100 -8.39 -4.41 9.46
N ILE A 101 -7.99 -4.62 8.20
CA ILE A 101 -7.49 -3.55 7.33
C ILE A 101 -8.52 -3.36 6.21
N GLU A 102 -9.52 -2.52 6.47
CA GLU A 102 -10.74 -2.43 5.68
C GLU A 102 -10.58 -1.55 4.44
N PHE A 103 -11.08 -2.04 3.31
CA PHE A 103 -11.30 -1.24 2.11
C PHE A 103 -12.58 -0.41 2.25
N LEU A 104 -12.48 0.91 2.08
CA LEU A 104 -13.67 1.77 2.09
C LEU A 104 -14.36 1.86 0.72
N GLY A 105 -13.81 1.21 -0.31
CA GLY A 105 -14.33 1.22 -1.66
C GLY A 105 -13.71 2.30 -2.56
N VAL A 106 -14.45 2.64 -3.61
CA VAL A 106 -14.03 3.55 -4.68
C VAL A 106 -15.02 4.69 -4.78
N GLU A 107 -14.54 5.93 -4.81
CA GLU A 107 -15.33 7.09 -5.20
C GLU A 107 -15.19 7.32 -6.71
N SER A 108 -16.31 7.37 -7.44
CA SER A 108 -16.35 7.62 -8.89
C SER A 108 -16.93 9.03 -9.18
N PRO A 109 -16.15 10.12 -9.01
CA PRO A 109 -16.57 11.45 -9.45
C PRO A 109 -16.95 11.49 -10.94
N PRO A 110 -17.79 12.44 -11.37
CA PRO A 110 -18.28 12.54 -12.75
C PRO A 110 -17.21 13.02 -13.76
N ASP A 111 -15.94 13.07 -13.37
CA ASP A 111 -14.82 13.56 -14.17
C ASP A 111 -13.96 12.46 -14.82
N GLY A 112 -14.44 11.20 -14.79
CA GLY A 112 -13.85 10.08 -15.51
C GLY A 112 -12.73 9.34 -14.77
N TYR A 113 -12.53 9.64 -13.48
CA TYR A 113 -11.57 8.95 -12.63
C TYR A 113 -12.26 8.21 -11.49
N ASP A 114 -11.78 7.02 -11.18
CA ASP A 114 -12.07 6.25 -9.98
C ASP A 114 -10.98 6.52 -8.93
N ILE A 115 -11.40 6.83 -7.69
CA ILE A 115 -10.52 7.17 -6.56
C ILE A 115 -10.59 6.04 -5.55
N ASN A 116 -9.49 5.30 -5.39
CA ASN A 116 -9.35 4.20 -4.45
C ASN A 116 -9.17 4.72 -3.02
N LEU A 117 -10.20 4.63 -2.17
CA LEU A 117 -10.13 5.21 -0.83
C LEU A 117 -9.02 4.57 0.03
N PRO A 118 -8.36 5.35 0.90
CA PRO A 118 -7.28 4.83 1.74
C PRO A 118 -7.84 3.79 2.74
N PRO A 119 -7.13 2.68 2.97
CA PRO A 119 -7.57 1.65 3.89
C PRO A 119 -7.57 2.16 5.34
N LYS A 120 -8.58 1.78 6.11
CA LYS A 120 -8.62 2.02 7.56
C LYS A 120 -8.22 0.76 8.32
N THR A 121 -7.69 0.92 9.54
CA THR A 121 -7.34 -0.24 10.36
C THR A 121 -7.94 -0.16 11.74
N ALA A 122 -8.58 -1.25 12.14
CA ALA A 122 -9.14 -1.42 13.47
C ALA A 122 -8.56 -2.66 14.14
N VAL A 123 -8.22 -2.54 15.41
CA VAL A 123 -7.73 -3.64 16.25
C VAL A 123 -8.77 -3.92 17.33
N TYR A 124 -9.32 -5.13 17.31
CA TYR A 124 -10.08 -5.72 18.39
C TYR A 124 -9.13 -6.36 19.40
N THR A 125 -9.33 -6.08 20.68
CA THR A 125 -8.57 -6.66 21.80
C THR A 125 -9.49 -7.58 22.61
N LEU A 126 -9.10 -8.85 22.78
CA LEU A 126 -9.99 -9.88 23.34
C LEU A 126 -10.34 -9.63 24.82
N SER A 127 -9.38 -9.16 25.61
CA SER A 127 -9.55 -8.85 27.04
C SER A 127 -10.47 -7.66 27.31
N THR A 128 -10.40 -6.60 26.49
CA THR A 128 -11.28 -5.42 26.61
C THR A 128 -12.62 -5.62 25.89
N ASN A 129 -12.71 -6.64 25.04
CA ASN A 129 -13.87 -6.94 24.20
C ASN A 129 -14.31 -5.74 23.33
N SER A 130 -13.35 -4.98 22.80
CA SER A 130 -13.61 -3.72 22.08
C SER A 130 -12.73 -3.56 20.86
N TRP A 131 -13.29 -2.95 19.81
CA TRP A 131 -12.54 -2.41 18.67
C TRP A 131 -11.93 -1.05 19.00
N ARG A 132 -10.81 -0.72 18.36
CA ARG A 132 -10.17 0.59 18.37
C ARG A 132 -9.57 0.86 16.98
N GLU A 133 -9.88 2.01 16.38
CA GLU A 133 -9.18 2.48 15.18
C GLU A 133 -7.72 2.79 15.52
N ILE A 134 -6.80 2.36 14.66
CA ILE A 134 -5.39 2.71 14.71
C ILE A 134 -4.99 3.38 13.38
N LYS A 135 -4.01 4.28 13.45
CA LYS A 135 -3.50 4.96 12.26
C LYS A 135 -2.48 4.05 11.57
N THR A 136 -2.78 3.67 10.33
CA THR A 136 -1.79 3.09 9.42
C THR A 136 -0.89 4.20 8.89
N PHE A 137 0.42 4.05 9.06
CA PHE A 137 1.37 5.08 8.67
C PHE A 137 2.10 4.77 7.36
N SER A 138 2.03 3.53 6.89
CA SER A 138 2.81 3.02 5.75
C SER A 138 1.99 2.51 4.57
N LEU A 139 0.68 2.29 4.71
CA LEU A 139 -0.20 1.86 3.60
C LEU A 139 -0.50 2.95 2.54
N GLU A 140 0.02 4.18 2.70
CA GLU A 140 -0.13 5.28 1.73
C GLU A 140 1.25 5.86 1.36
N THR A 141 1.56 5.95 0.06
CA THR A 141 2.67 6.75 -0.46
C THR A 141 2.17 8.09 -0.99
N GLN A 142 3.04 8.93 -1.57
CA GLN A 142 2.59 10.14 -2.28
C GLN A 142 1.56 9.83 -3.39
N SER A 143 1.78 8.76 -4.16
CA SER A 143 1.09 8.46 -5.44
C SER A 143 0.24 7.17 -5.44
N THR A 144 0.43 6.29 -4.46
CA THR A 144 -0.16 4.95 -4.40
C THR A 144 -0.75 4.64 -3.03
N ILE A 145 -1.64 3.66 -2.99
CA ILE A 145 -2.05 2.94 -1.79
C ILE A 145 -1.52 1.51 -1.84
N LEU A 146 -1.41 0.90 -0.67
CA LEU A 146 -1.00 -0.50 -0.48
C LEU A 146 -2.19 -1.25 0.10
N TYR A 147 -2.74 -2.15 -0.70
CA TYR A 147 -4.00 -2.82 -0.47
C TYR A 147 -3.78 -4.28 -0.05
N PRO A 148 -4.17 -4.72 1.16
CA PRO A 148 -4.18 -6.14 1.50
C PRO A 148 -5.34 -6.82 0.79
N GLU A 149 -5.05 -7.96 0.19
CA GLU A 149 -6.05 -8.84 -0.40
C GLU A 149 -6.27 -10.00 0.56
N THR A 150 -5.45 -11.05 0.52
CA THR A 150 -5.69 -12.29 1.27
C THR A 150 -4.76 -12.46 2.46
N PHE A 151 -5.33 -12.65 3.66
CA PHE A 151 -4.59 -13.08 4.84
C PHE A 151 -3.93 -14.45 4.60
N GLN A 152 -2.61 -14.50 4.72
CA GLN A 152 -1.81 -15.68 4.44
C GLN A 152 -1.52 -16.47 5.72
N MET A 153 -1.01 -15.81 6.77
CA MET A 153 -0.60 -16.49 8.00
C MET A 153 -0.38 -15.54 9.18
N TYR A 154 -0.35 -16.13 10.38
CA TYR A 154 0.21 -15.51 11.59
C TYR A 154 1.47 -16.26 12.04
N PHE A 155 2.55 -15.53 12.34
CA PHE A 155 3.81 -16.11 12.81
C PHE A 155 4.55 -15.17 13.77
N LYS A 156 4.93 -15.69 14.95
CA LYS A 156 5.76 -15.01 15.97
C LYS A 156 5.33 -13.57 16.31
N GLY A 157 4.02 -13.31 16.45
CA GLY A 157 3.49 -11.98 16.78
C GLY A 157 3.11 -11.13 15.57
N MET A 158 3.38 -11.58 14.34
CA MET A 158 3.07 -10.85 13.11
C MET A 158 1.97 -11.52 12.30
N CYS A 159 1.05 -10.73 11.75
CA CYS A 159 0.11 -11.13 10.71
C CYS A 159 0.67 -10.77 9.32
N PHE A 160 0.38 -11.61 8.32
CA PHE A 160 0.87 -11.46 6.94
C PHE A 160 -0.30 -11.55 5.95
N TRP A 161 -0.37 -10.63 5.00
CA TRP A 161 -1.30 -10.64 3.87
C TRP A 161 -0.54 -10.56 2.55
N SER A 162 -1.02 -11.25 1.52
CA SER A 162 -0.73 -10.86 0.15
C SER A 162 -1.54 -9.60 -0.18
N GLY A 163 -1.04 -8.78 -1.09
CA GLY A 163 -1.72 -7.56 -1.49
C GLY A 163 -1.15 -6.94 -2.75
N GLN A 164 -1.66 -5.77 -3.10
CA GLN A 164 -1.31 -5.02 -4.31
C GLN A 164 -0.97 -3.56 -4.00
N GLU A 165 0.00 -3.00 -4.71
CA GLU A 165 0.20 -1.54 -4.78
C GLU A 165 -0.65 -0.99 -5.93
N ARG A 166 -1.63 -0.12 -5.64
CA ARG A 166 -2.54 0.49 -6.63
C ARG A 166 -2.38 2.00 -6.69
N HIS A 167 -2.71 2.61 -7.83
CA HIS A 167 -2.78 4.07 -7.94
C HIS A 167 -3.97 4.63 -7.14
N LYS A 168 -3.84 5.86 -6.64
CA LYS A 168 -4.92 6.56 -5.91
C LYS A 168 -6.09 6.96 -6.81
N ASP A 169 -5.78 7.60 -7.93
CA ASP A 169 -6.74 8.05 -8.94
C ASP A 169 -6.40 7.30 -10.24
N ILE A 170 -7.34 6.47 -10.73
CA ILE A 170 -7.23 5.68 -11.98
C ILE A 170 -8.29 6.20 -12.96
N HIS A 171 -7.97 6.33 -14.24
CA HIS A 171 -8.95 6.73 -15.25
C HIS A 171 -9.87 5.53 -15.57
N VAL A 172 -11.19 5.73 -15.66
CA VAL A 172 -12.20 4.64 -15.79
C VAL A 172 -11.92 3.71 -17.00
N TYR A 173 -11.29 4.23 -18.06
CA TYR A 173 -10.91 3.42 -19.23
C TYR A 173 -9.62 2.60 -19.02
N ASP A 174 -8.72 3.04 -18.15
CA ASP A 174 -7.49 2.30 -17.79
C ASP A 174 -7.78 1.16 -16.80
N VAL A 175 -8.94 1.15 -16.12
CA VAL A 175 -9.39 0.04 -15.24
C VAL A 175 -9.50 -1.30 -15.98
N MET A 176 -9.57 -1.29 -17.31
CA MET A 176 -9.64 -2.51 -18.14
C MET A 176 -8.28 -3.22 -18.32
N ASP A 177 -7.15 -2.54 -18.04
CA ASP A 177 -5.77 -3.05 -18.25
C ASP A 177 -4.97 -3.03 -16.92
N GLU A 178 -4.80 -4.17 -16.25
CA GLU A 178 -4.00 -4.36 -15.01
C GLU A 178 -4.09 -3.21 -13.96
N GLU A 179 -5.09 -3.26 -13.08
CA GLU A 179 -5.41 -2.24 -12.05
C GLU A 179 -4.26 -1.90 -11.05
N PHE A 180 -3.20 -2.70 -11.00
CA PHE A 180 -2.16 -2.62 -9.97
C PHE A 180 -0.73 -2.58 -10.51
N ILE A 181 0.12 -1.87 -9.77
CA ILE A 181 1.54 -1.64 -10.11
C ILE A 181 2.35 -2.93 -9.87
N ARG A 182 2.24 -3.50 -8.67
CA ARG A 182 2.97 -4.71 -8.26
C ARG A 182 2.25 -5.43 -7.12
N ASN A 183 2.52 -6.72 -6.97
CA ASN A 183 2.19 -7.48 -5.77
C ASN A 183 3.09 -7.08 -4.60
N ILE A 184 2.59 -7.22 -3.38
CA ILE A 184 3.28 -6.90 -2.12
C ILE A 184 2.89 -7.90 -1.02
N ILE A 185 3.66 -7.93 0.07
CA ILE A 185 3.28 -8.59 1.32
C ILE A 185 3.16 -7.51 2.40
N ILE A 186 1.99 -7.41 3.02
CA ILE A 186 1.74 -6.50 4.14
C ILE A 186 1.92 -7.28 5.44
N LEU A 187 2.63 -6.68 6.40
CA LEU A 187 2.88 -7.22 7.72
C LEU A 187 2.25 -6.30 8.77
N PHE A 188 1.77 -6.90 9.86
CA PHE A 188 1.30 -6.16 11.01
C PHE A 188 1.85 -6.80 12.29
N ASP A 189 2.63 -6.05 13.06
CA ASP A 189 3.12 -6.48 14.37
C ASP A 189 2.02 -6.28 15.42
N MET A 190 1.57 -7.37 16.05
CA MET A 190 0.48 -7.33 17.02
C MET A 190 0.85 -6.63 18.34
N GLY A 191 2.14 -6.50 18.67
CA GLY A 191 2.63 -5.90 19.91
C GLY A 191 3.09 -4.45 19.78
N ASP A 192 3.64 -4.04 18.63
CA ASP A 192 3.84 -2.63 18.29
C ASP A 192 2.55 -1.96 17.77
N GLU A 193 1.57 -2.76 17.31
CA GLU A 193 0.39 -2.30 16.56
C GLU A 193 0.76 -1.45 15.34
N SER A 194 1.88 -1.79 14.70
CA SER A 194 2.45 -1.09 13.55
C SER A 194 2.37 -1.91 12.28
N ASP A 195 1.95 -1.25 11.20
CA ASP A 195 2.09 -1.75 9.84
C ASP A 195 3.54 -1.64 9.34
N GLU A 196 4.07 -2.75 8.82
CA GLU A 196 5.29 -2.79 8.01
C GLU A 196 4.97 -3.43 6.66
N ILE A 197 5.60 -3.00 5.57
CA ILE A 197 5.44 -3.66 4.26
C ILE A 197 6.75 -4.32 3.87
N LEU A 198 6.64 -5.57 3.39
CA LEU A 198 7.67 -6.31 2.69
C LEU A 198 7.25 -6.47 1.23
N MET A 199 7.88 -5.75 0.32
CA MET A 199 7.51 -5.85 -1.10
C MET A 199 8.12 -7.09 -1.74
N ALA A 200 7.28 -7.91 -2.37
CA ALA A 200 7.66 -9.08 -3.16
C ALA A 200 7.33 -8.81 -4.63
N ASP A 201 8.33 -8.34 -5.40
CA ASP A 201 8.14 -8.09 -6.82
C ASP A 201 8.10 -9.41 -7.61
N THR A 202 6.92 -9.73 -8.13
CA THR A 202 6.70 -10.92 -8.98
C THR A 202 6.85 -10.61 -10.47
N LYS A 203 7.17 -9.37 -10.86
CA LYS A 203 7.32 -8.91 -12.25
C LYS A 203 8.78 -8.83 -12.71
N ASP A 204 9.79 -8.95 -11.81
CA ASP A 204 11.16 -9.21 -12.27
C ASP A 204 11.21 -10.56 -12.99
N THR A 205 11.59 -10.51 -14.28
CA THR A 205 11.62 -11.62 -15.25
C THR A 205 12.43 -12.85 -14.84
N ASN A 206 13.16 -12.78 -13.72
CA ASN A 206 13.88 -13.89 -13.10
C ASN A 206 13.04 -14.72 -12.11
N GLY A 207 11.83 -14.28 -11.77
CA GLY A 207 10.94 -14.94 -10.80
C GLY A 207 11.40 -14.86 -9.34
N ARG A 208 12.33 -13.97 -9.00
CA ARG A 208 12.95 -13.93 -7.66
C ARG A 208 12.07 -13.21 -6.65
N ILE A 209 11.69 -13.91 -5.57
CA ILE A 209 11.03 -13.26 -4.43
C ILE A 209 12.07 -12.47 -3.64
N PHE A 210 11.83 -11.17 -3.45
CA PHE A 210 12.53 -10.37 -2.45
C PHE A 210 11.56 -9.86 -1.38
N SER A 211 12.10 -9.26 -0.32
CA SER A 211 11.35 -8.47 0.65
C SER A 211 12.08 -7.16 0.88
N TYR A 212 11.46 -6.04 0.51
CA TYR A 212 11.95 -4.71 0.86
C TYR A 212 11.16 -4.13 2.04
N ASN A 213 11.84 -3.89 3.16
CA ASN A 213 11.24 -3.36 4.37
C ASN A 213 11.28 -1.82 4.39
N LEU A 214 10.12 -1.16 4.39
CA LEU A 214 10.02 0.31 4.37
C LEU A 214 10.57 1.01 5.63
N SER A 215 10.67 0.33 6.77
CA SER A 215 11.21 0.88 8.02
C SER A 215 12.73 0.96 8.01
N THR A 216 13.37 -0.12 7.59
CA THR A 216 14.82 -0.31 7.64
C THR A 216 15.50 0.03 6.31
N LYS A 217 14.74 0.22 5.23
CA LYS A 217 15.22 0.40 3.84
C LYS A 217 16.09 -0.78 3.37
N LYS A 218 15.94 -1.93 4.04
CA LYS A 218 16.70 -3.14 3.77
C LYS A 218 15.97 -4.00 2.75
N LEU A 219 16.70 -4.44 1.74
CA LEU A 219 16.29 -5.47 0.80
C LEU A 219 16.87 -6.82 1.24
N GLU A 220 16.04 -7.85 1.28
CA GLU A 220 16.48 -9.24 1.42
C GLU A 220 15.97 -10.04 0.22
N TYR A 221 16.88 -10.61 -0.57
CA TYR A 221 16.55 -11.56 -1.62
C TYR A 221 16.35 -12.94 -0.99
N HIS A 222 15.22 -13.57 -1.27
CA HIS A 222 14.95 -14.93 -0.80
C HIS A 222 15.27 -15.93 -1.92
N PRO A 223 15.83 -17.11 -1.61
CA PRO A 223 16.27 -18.08 -2.60
C PRO A 223 15.11 -18.91 -3.16
N ILE A 224 14.03 -18.22 -3.62
CA ILE A 224 12.86 -18.84 -4.25
C ILE A 224 12.69 -18.25 -5.64
N GLN A 225 12.47 -19.14 -6.60
CA GLN A 225 12.03 -18.79 -7.93
C GLN A 225 10.53 -19.09 -8.02
N SER A 226 9.71 -18.05 -7.99
CA SER A 226 8.29 -18.12 -8.33
C SER A 226 8.18 -18.46 -9.82
N VAL A 227 7.66 -19.65 -10.10
CA VAL A 227 7.20 -20.01 -11.44
C VAL A 227 5.82 -19.38 -11.60
N GLN A 228 5.60 -18.67 -12.70
CA GLN A 228 4.44 -17.81 -12.97
C GLN A 228 3.10 -18.32 -12.42
N ILE A 229 2.44 -17.42 -11.67
CA ILE A 229 0.98 -17.15 -11.61
C ILE A 229 0.08 -18.37 -11.29
N ASP A 230 -0.78 -18.19 -10.28
CA ASP A 230 -1.76 -19.18 -9.80
C ASP A 230 -1.18 -20.41 -9.08
N SER A 231 -0.54 -20.21 -7.90
CA SER A 231 -0.82 -21.03 -6.69
C SER A 231 0.02 -20.71 -5.44
N GLU A 232 -0.68 -20.70 -4.30
CA GLU A 232 -0.31 -21.22 -2.97
C GLU A 232 0.87 -20.65 -2.14
N ALA A 233 0.48 -20.10 -0.99
CA ALA A 233 1.12 -20.08 0.34
C ALA A 233 2.67 -20.13 0.43
N VAL A 234 3.26 -18.97 0.77
CA VAL A 234 4.67 -18.83 1.17
C VAL A 234 4.82 -19.01 2.68
N VAL A 235 5.35 -20.15 3.14
CA VAL A 235 5.67 -20.38 4.56
C VAL A 235 7.06 -19.83 4.89
N TYR A 236 7.14 -18.77 5.69
CA TYR A 236 8.40 -18.20 6.15
C TYR A 236 8.85 -18.81 7.50
N GLY A 237 9.92 -19.63 7.48
CA GLY A 237 10.45 -20.29 8.68
C GLY A 237 11.98 -20.35 8.71
N ASN A 238 12.61 -19.52 9.55
CA ASN A 238 14.07 -19.52 9.81
C ASN A 238 14.94 -19.50 8.52
N TYR A 239 14.83 -18.43 7.73
CA TYR A 239 15.65 -18.20 6.51
C TYR A 239 15.51 -19.27 5.43
N SER A 240 14.37 -19.95 5.37
CA SER A 240 14.00 -20.79 4.23
C SER A 240 12.49 -20.74 4.03
N ILE A 241 12.08 -20.73 2.77
CA ILE A 241 10.68 -20.83 2.33
C ILE A 241 10.53 -22.18 1.63
N VAL A 242 9.44 -22.88 1.94
CA VAL A 242 9.12 -24.18 1.36
C VAL A 242 7.78 -24.06 0.65
N SER A 243 7.75 -24.41 -0.63
CA SER A 243 6.49 -24.52 -1.40
C SER A 243 5.72 -25.75 -0.94
N LEU A 244 4.45 -25.58 -0.57
CA LEU A 244 3.55 -26.64 -0.15
C LEU A 244 2.55 -26.99 -1.26
N LEU A 245 3.03 -27.63 -2.32
CA LEU A 245 2.14 -28.26 -3.31
C LEU A 245 1.44 -29.48 -2.68
N VAL A 246 0.19 -29.30 -2.24
CA VAL A 246 -0.65 -30.38 -1.70
C VAL A 246 -1.39 -31.08 -2.85
N GLY A 247 -0.75 -32.06 -3.50
CA GLY A 247 -1.32 -32.56 -4.76
C GLY A 247 -0.95 -33.94 -5.28
N ASN A 248 -0.12 -34.75 -4.61
CA ASN A 248 -0.09 -36.22 -4.81
C ASN A 248 0.75 -36.90 -3.72
N LYS A 249 0.44 -38.18 -3.43
CA LYS A 249 1.19 -38.99 -2.45
C LYS A 249 2.69 -39.00 -2.74
N LEU A 250 3.51 -38.73 -1.73
CA LEU A 250 4.84 -39.36 -1.68
C LEU A 250 4.64 -40.86 -1.47
N GLU A 251 4.71 -41.62 -2.56
CA GLU A 251 5.22 -42.99 -2.45
C GLU A 251 6.72 -42.90 -2.19
N ASN A 252 7.17 -43.66 -1.19
CA ASN A 252 8.55 -43.67 -0.75
C ASN A 252 9.38 -44.54 -1.72
N THR A 253 9.86 -43.96 -2.81
CA THR A 253 10.76 -44.62 -3.77
C THR A 253 12.09 -43.89 -3.86
N ASP A 254 13.08 -44.45 -3.18
CA ASP A 254 14.48 -44.12 -3.41
C ASP A 254 14.83 -44.30 -4.91
N ASN A 255 15.62 -43.36 -5.44
CA ASN A 255 16.19 -43.34 -6.80
C ASN A 255 15.28 -42.86 -7.95
N ALA A 256 15.02 -41.55 -8.01
CA ALA A 256 14.96 -40.81 -9.27
C ALA A 256 15.77 -39.51 -9.12
N GLY A 257 16.86 -39.37 -9.88
CA GLY A 257 17.86 -38.34 -9.63
C GLY A 257 17.44 -36.94 -10.05
N PHE A 258 17.26 -36.04 -9.07
CA PHE A 258 17.45 -34.61 -9.29
C PHE A 258 18.95 -34.31 -9.21
N SER A 259 19.53 -33.84 -10.31
CA SER A 259 20.91 -33.35 -10.32
C SER A 259 21.00 -32.08 -9.47
N LEU A 260 21.73 -32.18 -8.36
CA LEU A 260 22.17 -31.03 -7.59
C LEU A 260 23.14 -30.22 -8.47
N PHE A 261 22.63 -29.16 -9.12
CA PHE A 261 23.52 -28.23 -9.82
C PHE A 261 24.29 -27.42 -8.78
N ASP A 262 25.55 -27.80 -8.59
CA ASP A 262 26.55 -27.08 -7.79
C ASP A 262 26.76 -25.68 -8.39
N TYR A 263 25.97 -24.69 -7.96
CA TYR A 263 26.21 -23.28 -8.25
C TYR A 263 27.32 -22.72 -7.36
N SER A 264 28.49 -23.33 -7.49
CA SER A 264 29.74 -23.00 -6.81
C SER A 264 30.45 -21.80 -7.45
N SER A 265 29.80 -20.64 -7.51
CA SER A 265 30.48 -19.35 -7.71
C SER A 265 29.59 -18.15 -7.41
N PHE A 266 29.62 -17.65 -6.17
CA PHE A 266 29.29 -16.25 -5.91
C PHE A 266 30.40 -15.37 -6.52
N PRO A 267 30.09 -14.40 -7.39
CA PRO A 267 31.06 -13.39 -7.80
C PRO A 267 31.48 -12.59 -6.57
N SER A 268 32.73 -12.72 -6.16
CA SER A 268 33.27 -11.96 -5.05
C SER A 268 33.46 -10.49 -5.45
N SER A 269 32.85 -9.59 -4.69
CA SER A 269 33.24 -8.17 -4.55
C SER A 269 33.67 -7.45 -5.84
N HIS A 270 32.71 -7.08 -6.69
CA HIS A 270 32.82 -5.76 -7.32
C HIS A 270 32.35 -4.70 -6.32
N SER A 271 32.94 -3.52 -6.40
CA SER A 271 32.91 -2.43 -5.40
C SER A 271 31.57 -2.25 -4.67
N MET A 272 31.62 -2.18 -3.34
CA MET A 272 30.51 -1.72 -2.49
C MET A 272 30.26 -0.23 -2.72
N VAL A 273 29.56 0.09 -3.82
CA VAL A 273 28.78 1.31 -4.00
C VAL A 273 27.36 0.98 -3.55
N ASP A 274 26.67 1.92 -2.91
CA ASP A 274 25.44 1.69 -2.14
C ASP A 274 24.39 0.82 -2.86
N ASN A 275 24.35 -0.47 -2.52
CA ASN A 275 23.26 -1.39 -2.86
C ASN A 275 21.99 -1.15 -2.01
N GLU A 276 21.91 -0.03 -1.29
CA GLU A 276 20.71 0.34 -0.55
C GLU A 276 19.58 0.72 -1.52
N TRP A 277 18.43 0.07 -1.34
CA TRP A 277 17.22 0.42 -2.05
C TRP A 277 16.54 1.60 -1.35
N HIS A 278 16.03 2.53 -2.14
CA HIS A 278 15.36 3.72 -1.64
C HIS A 278 14.09 3.99 -2.43
N SER A 279 13.17 4.74 -1.81
CA SER A 279 12.01 5.27 -2.52
C SER A 279 12.39 6.56 -3.25
N TYR A 280 11.87 6.73 -4.46
CA TYR A 280 12.05 7.91 -5.30
C TYR A 280 10.73 8.36 -5.94
N SER A 281 10.72 9.59 -6.43
CA SER A 281 9.65 10.12 -7.31
C SER A 281 10.24 11.08 -8.34
N VAL A 282 9.65 11.10 -9.53
CA VAL A 282 9.92 12.08 -10.58
C VAL A 282 8.81 13.12 -10.59
N TRP A 283 9.22 14.37 -10.43
CA TRP A 283 8.37 15.52 -10.25
C TRP A 283 8.51 16.49 -11.42
N ALA A 284 7.38 16.97 -11.95
CA ALA A 284 7.33 18.11 -12.85
C ALA A 284 7.29 19.39 -12.02
N MET A 285 8.30 20.25 -12.22
CA MET A 285 8.47 21.48 -11.44
C MET A 285 7.87 22.67 -12.20
N PRO A 286 6.94 23.43 -11.59
CA PRO A 286 6.46 24.68 -12.19
C PRO A 286 7.59 25.71 -12.36
N PRO A 287 7.40 26.74 -13.21
CA PRO A 287 8.29 27.91 -13.29
C PRO A 287 8.46 28.62 -11.93
N ASP A 288 9.55 29.36 -11.73
CA ASP A 288 9.88 29.95 -10.42
C ASP A 288 8.86 31.01 -9.96
N ASP A 289 8.29 31.78 -10.88
CA ASP A 289 7.24 32.77 -10.62
C ASP A 289 5.90 32.11 -10.24
N VAL A 290 5.55 31.03 -10.92
CA VAL A 290 4.39 30.19 -10.62
C VAL A 290 4.56 29.50 -9.26
N SER A 291 5.73 28.93 -9.00
CA SER A 291 6.07 28.32 -7.71
C SER A 291 5.99 29.34 -6.57
N LEU A 292 6.50 30.57 -6.76
CA LEU A 292 6.38 31.64 -5.77
C LEU A 292 4.93 32.06 -5.51
N ARG A 293 4.08 32.07 -6.55
CA ARG A 293 2.63 32.34 -6.42
C ARG A 293 1.95 31.24 -5.60
N ILE A 294 2.20 29.98 -5.92
CA ILE A 294 1.63 28.81 -5.23
C ILE A 294 2.11 28.74 -3.77
N LYS A 295 3.41 28.99 -3.50
CA LYS A 295 3.97 28.97 -2.14
C LYS A 295 3.25 29.91 -1.17
N LYS A 296 2.81 31.10 -1.61
CA LYS A 296 2.03 32.03 -0.76
C LYS A 296 0.70 31.44 -0.30
N VAL A 297 0.04 30.66 -1.17
CA VAL A 297 -1.21 29.96 -0.83
C VAL A 297 -0.92 28.82 0.13
N MET A 298 0.11 28.00 -0.15
CA MET A 298 0.57 26.91 0.73
C MET A 298 0.95 27.40 2.13
N GLU A 299 1.72 28.50 2.23
CA GLU A 299 2.11 29.13 3.50
C GLU A 299 0.89 29.56 4.31
N SER A 300 -0.08 30.20 3.65
CA SER A 300 -1.31 30.67 4.29
C SER A 300 -2.18 29.52 4.80
N LEU A 301 -2.32 28.44 4.02
CA LEU A 301 -3.00 27.22 4.46
C LEU A 301 -2.26 26.56 5.62
N ARG A 302 -0.93 26.43 5.54
CA ARG A 302 -0.09 25.82 6.56
C ARG A 302 -0.15 26.54 7.91
N LEU A 303 -0.25 27.87 7.88
CA LEU A 303 -0.41 28.70 9.09
C LEU A 303 -1.75 28.49 9.81
N GLU A 304 -2.80 28.10 9.08
CA GLU A 304 -4.16 27.92 9.62
C GLU A 304 -4.48 26.46 9.96
N PHE A 305 -4.06 25.52 9.12
CA PHE A 305 -4.40 24.09 9.20
C PHE A 305 -3.21 23.18 9.58
N GLY A 306 -2.00 23.73 9.71
CA GLY A 306 -0.78 22.97 10.00
C GLY A 306 -0.19 22.25 8.78
N GLY A 307 0.62 21.22 9.02
CA GLY A 307 1.30 20.45 7.97
C GLY A 307 2.74 20.91 7.66
N PRO A 308 3.49 20.15 6.84
CA PRO A 308 4.86 20.47 6.45
C PRO A 308 4.93 21.58 5.39
N GLU A 309 6.13 22.10 5.16
CA GLU A 309 6.41 22.93 3.97
C GLU A 309 6.62 22.04 2.75
N ILE A 310 5.96 22.37 1.64
CA ILE A 310 5.93 21.58 0.40
C ILE A 310 6.55 22.44 -0.71
N GLU A 311 7.51 21.88 -1.46
CA GLU A 311 7.97 22.48 -2.71
C GLU A 311 6.89 22.25 -3.80
N PRO A 312 6.37 23.26 -4.52
CA PRO A 312 5.37 23.05 -5.57
C PRO A 312 5.85 22.08 -6.66
N HIS A 313 5.13 20.99 -6.86
CA HIS A 313 5.44 19.98 -7.87
C HIS A 313 4.19 19.19 -8.28
N ILE A 314 4.24 18.61 -9.48
CA ILE A 314 3.29 17.60 -9.94
C ILE A 314 4.02 16.24 -9.93
N PRO A 315 3.61 15.24 -9.12
CA PRO A 315 4.18 13.90 -9.18
C PRO A 315 3.86 13.24 -10.53
N VAL A 316 4.86 13.08 -11.40
CA VAL A 316 4.70 12.46 -12.73
C VAL A 316 4.85 10.94 -12.60
N VAL A 317 5.82 10.48 -11.81
CA VAL A 317 6.03 9.06 -11.51
C VAL A 317 6.51 8.91 -10.08
N GLY A 318 5.64 8.43 -9.18
CA GLY A 318 6.01 8.09 -7.81
C GLY A 318 6.19 6.59 -7.58
N SER A 319 6.33 6.19 -6.32
CA SER A 319 6.48 4.79 -5.88
C SER A 319 7.60 4.01 -6.58
N LEU A 320 8.64 4.73 -7.02
CA LEU A 320 9.86 4.16 -7.58
C LEU A 320 10.67 3.58 -6.42
N ARG A 321 11.06 2.32 -6.51
CA ARG A 321 11.92 1.65 -5.53
C ARG A 321 12.93 0.80 -6.31
N MET A 322 14.20 1.13 -6.13
CA MET A 322 15.36 0.56 -6.83
C MET A 322 16.64 1.14 -6.18
N THR A 323 17.82 0.73 -6.66
CA THR A 323 19.09 1.34 -6.25
C THR A 323 19.26 2.77 -6.78
N HIS A 324 20.19 3.51 -6.19
CA HIS A 324 20.54 4.87 -6.64
C HIS A 324 21.05 4.92 -8.09
N GLU A 325 21.83 3.92 -8.51
CA GLU A 325 22.37 3.85 -9.87
C GLU A 325 21.27 3.55 -10.90
N GLU A 326 20.39 2.58 -10.62
CA GLU A 326 19.28 2.20 -11.51
C GLU A 326 18.31 3.36 -11.76
N VAL A 327 17.92 4.08 -10.69
CA VAL A 327 17.00 5.22 -10.84
C VAL A 327 17.64 6.36 -11.63
N LEU A 328 18.94 6.64 -11.42
CA LEU A 328 19.64 7.68 -12.18
C LEU A 328 19.77 7.31 -13.66
N ASN A 329 20.06 6.03 -13.97
CA ASN A 329 20.15 5.57 -15.34
C ASN A 329 18.78 5.62 -16.05
N LYS A 330 17.70 5.17 -15.40
CA LYS A 330 16.33 5.30 -15.93
C LYS A 330 15.90 6.77 -16.07
N PHE A 331 16.23 7.63 -15.10
CA PHE A 331 15.93 9.06 -15.15
C PHE A 331 16.67 9.76 -16.30
N ARG A 332 17.93 9.41 -16.58
CA ARG A 332 18.66 9.89 -17.78
C ARG A 332 18.00 9.42 -19.09
N SER A 333 17.44 8.20 -19.13
CA SER A 333 16.71 7.72 -20.30
C SER A 333 15.43 8.51 -20.60
N LEU A 334 14.83 9.19 -19.61
CA LEU A 334 13.64 10.04 -19.82
C LEU A 334 13.86 11.13 -20.87
N GLN A 335 15.10 11.59 -21.07
CA GLN A 335 15.45 12.58 -22.10
C GLN A 335 15.10 12.10 -23.53
N SER A 336 15.00 10.78 -23.72
CA SER A 336 14.53 10.15 -24.97
C SER A 336 13.03 9.83 -24.96
N CYS A 337 12.41 9.70 -23.79
CA CYS A 337 10.98 9.42 -23.61
C CYS A 337 10.12 10.71 -23.67
N VAL A 338 10.64 11.84 -23.18
CA VAL A 338 9.97 13.14 -23.08
C VAL A 338 10.93 14.21 -23.61
N THR A 339 10.81 14.53 -24.90
CA THR A 339 11.77 15.36 -25.63
C THR A 339 11.47 16.86 -25.59
N SER A 340 10.25 17.24 -25.19
CA SER A 340 9.79 18.63 -25.15
C SER A 340 9.03 18.94 -23.86
N GLY A 341 9.07 20.20 -23.45
CA GLY A 341 8.21 20.73 -22.40
C GLY A 341 6.75 20.75 -22.85
N TYR A 342 5.84 20.76 -21.89
CA TYR A 342 4.39 20.66 -22.11
C TYR A 342 3.64 21.65 -21.23
N LYS A 343 2.42 21.99 -21.60
CA LYS A 343 1.59 22.96 -20.89
C LYS A 343 0.79 22.26 -19.78
N ALA A 344 0.93 22.73 -18.55
CA ALA A 344 0.02 22.40 -17.45
C ALA A 344 -1.08 23.47 -17.37
N LYS A 345 -2.31 23.07 -17.08
CA LYS A 345 -3.45 23.96 -16.82
C LYS A 345 -4.18 23.45 -15.60
N VAL A 346 -4.45 24.33 -14.64
CA VAL A 346 -5.26 23.98 -13.47
C VAL A 346 -6.72 23.83 -13.91
N ASN A 347 -7.39 22.81 -13.39
CA ASN A 347 -8.82 22.58 -13.59
C ASN A 347 -9.61 23.15 -12.40
N GLN A 348 -9.36 22.60 -11.21
CA GLN A 348 -10.12 22.88 -10.00
C GLN A 348 -9.30 22.59 -8.73
N VAL A 349 -9.72 23.17 -7.61
CA VAL A 349 -9.23 22.79 -6.27
C VAL A 349 -10.05 21.62 -5.76
N VAL A 350 -9.41 20.54 -5.35
CA VAL A 350 -10.06 19.38 -4.72
C VAL A 350 -9.54 19.13 -3.32
N ILE A 351 -10.38 18.43 -2.55
CA ILE A 351 -10.04 17.80 -1.28
C ILE A 351 -10.04 16.29 -1.45
N ARG A 352 -9.21 15.60 -0.66
CA ARG A 352 -9.09 14.13 -0.65
C ARG A 352 -8.96 13.60 0.77
N SER A 353 -9.16 12.30 0.92
CA SER A 353 -8.96 11.57 2.20
C SER A 353 -7.53 11.07 2.42
N PHE A 354 -6.64 11.28 1.44
CA PHE A 354 -5.22 10.94 1.52
C PHE A 354 -4.41 12.04 2.22
N TYR A 355 -3.43 11.64 3.04
CA TYR A 355 -2.52 12.58 3.70
C TYR A 355 -1.75 13.44 2.69
N TYR A 356 -1.24 12.82 1.61
CA TYR A 356 -0.43 13.49 0.59
C TYR A 356 -1.24 14.24 -0.49
N GLN A 357 -2.57 14.30 -0.39
CA GLN A 357 -3.42 15.02 -1.36
C GLN A 357 -4.54 15.83 -0.69
N CYS A 358 -4.47 16.03 0.62
CA CYS A 358 -5.52 16.58 1.47
C CYS A 358 -6.24 17.80 0.88
N VAL A 359 -5.47 18.80 0.38
CA VAL A 359 -5.96 19.85 -0.52
C VAL A 359 -5.01 19.92 -1.71
N SER A 360 -5.54 19.85 -2.93
CA SER A 360 -4.74 19.78 -4.16
C SER A 360 -5.37 20.56 -5.31
N LEU A 361 -4.55 21.08 -6.22
CA LEU A 361 -4.96 21.52 -7.55
C LEU A 361 -4.96 20.30 -8.48
N LEU A 362 -6.09 20.01 -9.12
CA LEU A 362 -6.10 19.08 -10.25
C LEU A 362 -5.59 19.78 -11.50
N ILE A 363 -4.76 19.08 -12.26
CA ILE A 363 -4.25 19.55 -13.55
C ILE A 363 -5.07 18.87 -14.65
N ASP A 364 -5.46 19.64 -15.67
CA ASP A 364 -6.15 19.09 -16.85
C ASP A 364 -5.28 18.02 -17.52
N SER A 365 -5.87 16.86 -17.80
CA SER A 365 -5.25 15.79 -18.57
C SER A 365 -6.32 15.00 -19.32
N SER A 366 -6.41 15.22 -20.63
CA SER A 366 -7.33 14.55 -21.54
C SER A 366 -6.64 13.42 -22.31
N PHE A 367 -7.43 12.42 -22.69
CA PHE A 367 -7.03 11.36 -23.63
C PHE A 367 -7.34 11.75 -25.09
N ASP A 368 -8.11 12.82 -25.32
CA ASP A 368 -8.42 13.33 -26.66
C ASP A 368 -7.18 14.00 -27.27
N HIS A 369 -6.70 13.47 -28.40
CA HIS A 369 -5.53 14.00 -29.13
C HIS A 369 -5.71 15.44 -29.65
N SER A 370 -6.93 15.98 -29.65
CA SER A 370 -7.22 17.37 -30.03
C SER A 370 -7.17 18.36 -28.86
N ASP A 371 -7.08 17.87 -27.62
CA ASP A 371 -6.99 18.69 -26.41
C ASP A 371 -5.53 19.04 -26.08
N GLU A 372 -5.25 20.31 -25.74
CA GLU A 372 -3.89 20.77 -25.38
C GLU A 372 -3.28 20.02 -24.18
N SER A 373 -4.12 19.50 -23.28
CA SER A 373 -3.70 18.74 -22.10
C SER A 373 -3.25 17.31 -22.41
N PHE A 374 -3.45 16.83 -23.65
CA PHE A 374 -3.01 15.50 -24.07
C PHE A 374 -1.49 15.30 -23.93
N GLU A 375 -0.69 16.35 -24.12
CA GLU A 375 0.77 16.25 -24.00
C GLU A 375 1.23 15.98 -22.55
N LEU A 376 0.51 16.49 -21.54
CA LEU A 376 0.76 16.15 -20.14
C LEU A 376 0.48 14.66 -19.87
N TRP A 377 -0.64 14.15 -20.38
CA TRP A 377 -0.98 12.73 -20.25
C TRP A 377 0.06 11.85 -20.97
N ARG A 378 0.44 12.20 -22.20
CA ARG A 378 1.46 11.51 -22.99
C ARG A 378 2.80 11.48 -22.25
N ALA A 379 3.27 12.62 -21.73
CA ALA A 379 4.53 12.72 -20.99
C ALA A 379 4.50 11.87 -19.70
N THR A 380 3.38 11.91 -18.96
CA THR A 380 3.20 11.13 -17.73
C THR A 380 3.23 9.63 -18.02
N ARG A 381 2.50 9.17 -19.05
CA ARG A 381 2.51 7.77 -19.51
C ARG A 381 3.87 7.33 -20.05
N ALA A 382 4.59 8.19 -20.77
CA ALA A 382 5.94 7.91 -21.27
C ALA A 382 6.94 7.75 -20.11
N CYS A 383 6.93 8.65 -19.14
CA CYS A 383 7.73 8.52 -17.92
C CYS A 383 7.40 7.22 -17.17
N GLY A 384 6.12 6.93 -16.93
CA GLY A 384 5.67 5.70 -16.26
C GLY A 384 6.22 4.44 -16.94
N LYS A 385 6.09 4.34 -18.27
CA LYS A 385 6.65 3.24 -19.06
C LYS A 385 8.16 3.11 -18.95
N CYS A 386 8.91 4.22 -18.95
CA CYS A 386 10.37 4.19 -18.81
C CYS A 386 10.83 3.69 -17.42
N PHE A 387 9.95 3.71 -16.41
CA PHE A 387 10.14 3.04 -15.11
C PHE A 387 9.45 1.66 -14.97
N GLY A 388 8.65 1.21 -15.96
CA GLY A 388 8.00 -0.11 -15.96
C GLY A 388 6.53 -0.11 -15.51
N PHE A 389 5.87 1.05 -15.46
CA PHE A 389 4.45 1.16 -15.08
C PHE A 389 3.52 1.21 -16.30
N CYS A 390 2.34 0.58 -16.16
CA CYS A 390 1.34 0.44 -17.23
C CYS A 390 0.40 1.65 -17.36
N ILE A 391 0.12 2.35 -16.25
CA ILE A 391 -0.91 3.40 -16.12
C ILE A 391 -0.26 4.73 -15.71
N GLY A 392 -0.86 5.85 -16.13
CA GLY A 392 -0.49 7.18 -15.64
C GLY A 392 -1.48 7.64 -14.56
N ALA A 393 -0.99 7.96 -13.36
CA ALA A 393 -1.84 8.54 -12.31
C ALA A 393 -2.35 9.93 -12.73
N ARG A 394 -3.53 10.32 -12.20
CA ARG A 394 -4.08 11.66 -12.45
C ARG A 394 -3.12 12.77 -11.96
N PRO A 395 -2.71 13.71 -12.82
CA PRO A 395 -1.79 14.77 -12.43
C PRO A 395 -2.44 15.79 -11.51
N HIS A 396 -1.77 16.07 -10.40
CA HIS A 396 -2.21 16.97 -9.36
C HIS A 396 -1.01 17.70 -8.76
N LEU A 397 -1.23 18.91 -8.22
CA LEU A 397 -0.26 19.66 -7.43
C LEU A 397 -0.85 19.87 -6.05
N SER A 398 -0.30 19.20 -5.04
CA SER A 398 -0.81 19.30 -3.66
C SER A 398 -0.49 20.66 -3.06
N LEU A 399 -1.47 21.29 -2.40
CA LEU A 399 -1.32 22.57 -1.69
C LEU A 399 -1.13 22.39 -0.18
N LEU A 400 -1.65 21.29 0.38
CA LEU A 400 -1.58 20.98 1.81
C LEU A 400 -1.47 19.46 2.02
N TYR A 401 -0.56 19.04 2.91
CA TYR A 401 -0.50 17.69 3.46
C TYR A 401 -0.98 17.70 4.91
N GLY A 402 -1.90 16.80 5.25
CA GLY A 402 -2.50 16.79 6.58
C GLY A 402 -3.62 15.76 6.73
N ASN A 403 -3.95 15.46 7.98
CA ASN A 403 -5.10 14.64 8.35
C ASN A 403 -6.17 15.56 8.96
N LEU A 404 -6.89 16.27 8.08
CA LEU A 404 -7.95 17.22 8.42
C LEU A 404 -9.31 16.51 8.48
N THR A 405 -10.27 17.04 9.26
CA THR A 405 -11.69 16.63 9.16
C THR A 405 -12.32 17.13 7.85
N GLU A 406 -13.49 16.59 7.48
CA GLU A 406 -14.21 17.07 6.28
C GLU A 406 -14.60 18.55 6.35
N GLU A 407 -14.90 19.07 7.55
CA GLU A 407 -15.19 20.48 7.79
C GLU A 407 -13.94 21.35 7.65
N GLU A 408 -12.79 20.86 8.11
CA GLU A 408 -11.50 21.54 7.95
C GLU A 408 -11.05 21.56 6.49
N LYS A 409 -11.18 20.43 5.77
CA LYS A 409 -10.89 20.33 4.33
C LYS A 409 -11.72 21.32 3.53
N LYS A 410 -13.04 21.40 3.77
CA LYS A 410 -13.94 22.36 3.09
C LYS A 410 -13.53 23.81 3.33
N LYS A 411 -13.22 24.18 4.59
CA LYS A 411 -12.68 25.51 4.91
C LYS A 411 -11.36 25.79 4.22
N ALA A 412 -10.46 24.81 4.14
CA ALA A 412 -9.18 24.97 3.45
C ALA A 412 -9.38 25.15 1.93
N GLN A 413 -10.32 24.43 1.32
CA GLN A 413 -10.71 24.60 -0.09
C GLN A 413 -11.30 26.00 -0.37
N GLU A 414 -12.23 26.47 0.46
CA GLU A 414 -12.77 27.83 0.40
C GLU A 414 -11.67 28.89 0.56
N LYS A 415 -10.72 28.65 1.47
CA LYS A 415 -9.60 29.56 1.74
C LYS A 415 -8.65 29.70 0.54
N VAL A 416 -8.45 28.65 -0.26
CA VAL A 416 -7.67 28.75 -1.52
C VAL A 416 -8.29 29.79 -2.45
N SER A 417 -9.60 29.73 -2.68
CA SER A 417 -10.31 30.68 -3.56
C SER A 417 -10.28 32.13 -3.04
N ILE A 418 -10.24 32.32 -1.72
CA ILE A 418 -10.11 33.65 -1.09
C ILE A 418 -8.69 34.20 -1.25
N LEU A 419 -7.66 33.34 -1.19
CA LEU A 419 -6.25 33.74 -1.31
C LEU A 419 -5.85 34.03 -2.76
N ASP A 420 -6.39 33.28 -3.72
CA ASP A 420 -6.16 33.47 -5.15
C ASP A 420 -7.33 32.95 -5.99
N GLU A 421 -8.30 33.84 -6.25
CA GLU A 421 -9.49 33.57 -7.08
C GLU A 421 -9.15 33.04 -8.49
N SER A 422 -7.97 33.37 -9.00
CA SER A 422 -7.50 33.01 -10.36
C SER A 422 -6.53 31.83 -10.38
N ILE A 423 -6.39 31.08 -9.28
CA ILE A 423 -5.52 29.91 -9.22
C ILE A 423 -6.01 28.77 -10.13
N THR A 424 -7.33 28.63 -10.28
CA THR A 424 -7.98 27.61 -11.11
C THR A 424 -7.98 27.92 -12.61
N SER A 425 -7.73 29.17 -13.01
CA SER A 425 -7.55 29.56 -14.42
C SER A 425 -6.09 29.62 -14.84
N MET A 426 -5.16 29.25 -13.95
CA MET A 426 -3.73 29.30 -14.21
C MET A 426 -3.29 28.23 -15.20
N SER A 427 -2.42 28.61 -16.15
CA SER A 427 -1.70 27.69 -17.01
C SER A 427 -0.24 28.12 -17.13
N PHE A 428 0.67 27.14 -17.17
CA PHE A 428 2.10 27.36 -17.13
C PHE A 428 2.88 26.25 -17.86
N PRO A 429 4.04 26.56 -18.45
CA PRO A 429 4.89 25.56 -19.09
C PRO A 429 5.63 24.73 -18.05
N ILE A 430 5.66 23.41 -18.24
CA ILE A 430 6.55 22.49 -17.53
C ILE A 430 7.81 22.32 -18.39
N THR A 431 8.92 22.82 -17.87
CA THR A 431 10.24 22.78 -18.52
C THR A 431 11.29 22.07 -17.70
N ARG A 432 10.95 21.56 -16.51
CA ARG A 432 11.87 20.89 -15.58
C ARG A 432 11.23 19.63 -15.02
N LEU A 433 11.93 18.51 -15.15
CA LEU A 433 11.68 17.28 -14.39
C LEU A 433 12.78 17.12 -13.35
N ALA A 434 12.42 16.78 -12.11
CA ALA A 434 13.36 16.56 -11.02
C ALA A 434 13.15 15.18 -10.41
N LEU A 435 14.25 14.50 -10.09
CA LEU A 435 14.26 13.24 -9.37
C LEU A 435 14.51 13.52 -7.88
N TYR A 436 13.59 13.06 -7.03
CA TYR A 436 13.69 13.15 -5.58
C TYR A 436 13.85 11.78 -4.94
N LYS A 437 14.74 11.66 -3.96
CA LYS A 437 14.78 10.57 -2.97
C LYS A 437 13.78 10.92 -1.87
N ILE A 438 12.94 9.97 -1.48
CA ILE A 438 11.79 10.21 -0.62
C ILE A 438 11.77 9.24 0.55
N ASP A 439 11.36 9.72 1.73
CA ASP A 439 11.01 8.88 2.87
C ASP A 439 9.54 9.10 3.24
N TYR A 440 8.68 8.12 2.93
CA TYR A 440 7.25 8.21 3.23
C TYR A 440 6.92 8.16 4.73
N LYS A 441 7.89 7.81 5.60
CA LYS A 441 7.74 7.92 7.07
C LYS A 441 8.04 9.33 7.56
N ASP A 442 8.89 10.09 6.87
CA ASP A 442 9.18 11.48 7.21
C ASP A 442 8.05 12.42 6.76
N LYS A 443 7.04 12.57 7.62
CA LYS A 443 5.96 13.54 7.43
C LYS A 443 6.41 15.01 7.60
N SER A 444 7.67 15.28 7.94
CA SER A 444 8.24 16.64 7.96
C SER A 444 8.84 17.05 6.62
N LEU A 445 9.01 16.10 5.68
CA LEU A 445 9.60 16.25 4.34
C LEU A 445 11.08 16.72 4.33
N LYS A 446 11.76 16.78 5.48
CA LYS A 446 13.13 17.28 5.60
C LYS A 446 14.20 16.34 5.05
N SER A 447 13.87 15.07 4.88
CA SER A 447 14.71 14.03 4.28
C SER A 447 14.39 13.77 2.79
N TRP A 448 13.56 14.61 2.17
CA TRP A 448 13.18 14.47 0.77
C TRP A 448 14.14 15.27 -0.12
N ASP A 449 15.19 14.59 -0.58
CA ASP A 449 16.33 15.21 -1.26
C ASP A 449 16.16 15.24 -2.78
N LYS A 450 16.39 16.40 -3.41
CA LYS A 450 16.53 16.48 -4.88
C LYS A 450 17.88 15.89 -5.30
N ILE A 451 17.82 14.82 -6.09
CA ILE A 451 18.99 14.05 -6.53
C ILE A 451 19.49 14.50 -7.91
N ALA A 452 18.56 14.75 -8.83
CA ALA A 452 18.88 15.15 -10.20
C ALA A 452 17.77 16.05 -10.76
N GLU A 453 18.09 16.81 -11.81
CA GLU A 453 17.14 17.63 -12.55
C GLU A 453 17.47 17.55 -14.05
N HIS A 454 16.44 17.66 -14.89
CA HIS A 454 16.55 17.71 -16.33
C HIS A 454 15.63 18.79 -16.90
N THR A 455 16.18 19.61 -17.79
CA THR A 455 15.46 20.68 -18.48
C THR A 455 14.95 20.21 -19.84
N LEU A 456 13.63 20.31 -20.05
CA LEU A 456 12.94 20.03 -21.30
C LEU A 456 12.97 21.25 -22.23
N GLN A 457 13.14 21.04 -23.53
CA GLN A 457 13.04 22.13 -24.51
C GLN A 457 11.56 22.49 -24.75
N TYR A 458 11.16 23.72 -24.42
CA TYR A 458 9.81 24.21 -24.68
C TYR A 458 9.79 25.01 -25.98
N PHE A 459 9.09 24.50 -26.99
CA PHE A 459 8.85 25.20 -28.24
C PHE A 459 7.54 26.01 -28.09
N ILE A 460 7.62 27.31 -28.34
CA ILE A 460 6.52 28.28 -28.19
C ILE A 460 5.70 28.34 -29.49
#